data_AF-A0A2V6AGQ4-F1
#
_entry.id   AF-A0A2V6AGQ4-F1
#
_cell.length_a   1.000
_cell.length_b   1.000
_cell.length_c   1.000
_cell.angle_alpha   90.00
_cell.angle_beta   90.00
_cell.angle_gamma   90.00
#
_symmetry.space_group_name_H-M   'P 1'
#
loop_
_entity.id
_entity.type
_entity.pdbx_description
1 polymer ?
#
loop_
_entity_poly.entity_id
_entity_poly.type
_entity_poly.pdbx_seq_one_letter_code
_entity_poly.pdbx_strand_id
1 'polypeptide(L)' 'MYNQNEKVEPINVADEVSRSFLDYSMSVIISRALPDARDGLKPSQRRILYAMHDLSLFPNRQHRKCAKICGD' A
#
# COMPACT_ATOMS: atom_id res chain seq x y z
N MET A 1 -7.38 31.67 12.51
CA MET A 1 -6.46 32.81 12.34
C MET A 1 -5.09 32.20 12.08
N TYR A 2 -4.59 32.29 10.85
CA TYR A 2 -3.26 31.78 10.49
C TYR A 2 -2.20 32.47 11.36
N ASN A 3 -1.21 31.71 11.85
CA ASN A 3 -0.12 32.27 12.64
C ASN A 3 0.70 33.21 11.76
N GLN A 4 1.12 34.36 12.29
CA GLN A 4 1.81 35.44 11.55
C GLN A 4 3.13 35.05 10.86
N ASN A 5 3.62 33.82 11.07
CA ASN A 5 4.87 33.28 10.51
C ASN A 5 4.68 32.03 9.61
N GLU A 6 3.45 31.72 9.19
CA GLU A 6 3.19 30.59 8.30
C GLU A 6 3.44 31.00 6.83
N LYS A 7 4.51 30.46 6.21
CA LYS A 7 4.77 30.64 4.78
C LYS A 7 3.74 29.85 3.98
N VAL A 8 2.71 30.52 3.51
CA VAL A 8 1.71 29.96 2.59
C VAL A 8 2.13 30.28 1.16
N GLU A 9 2.57 29.26 0.43
CA GLU A 9 2.86 29.38 -1.01
C GLU A 9 1.55 29.17 -1.78
N PRO A 10 1.14 30.11 -2.66
CA PRO A 10 -0.02 29.92 -3.50
C PRO A 10 0.26 28.85 -4.56
N ILE A 11 -0.67 27.91 -4.73
CA ILE A 11 -0.56 26.82 -5.71
C ILE A 11 -1.70 26.94 -6.72
N ASN A 12 -1.41 26.74 -8.00
CA ASN A 12 -2.46 26.64 -9.01
C ASN A 12 -3.25 25.34 -8.83
N VAL A 13 -4.56 25.47 -8.62
CA VAL A 13 -5.46 24.33 -8.39
C VAL A 13 -5.47 23.37 -9.57
N ALA A 14 -5.45 23.87 -10.81
CA ALA A 14 -5.48 23.00 -11.99
C ALA A 14 -4.25 22.10 -12.06
N ASP A 15 -3.07 22.69 -11.83
CA ASP A 15 -1.79 21.97 -11.87
C ASP A 15 -1.70 20.94 -10.72
N GLU A 16 -2.15 21.32 -9.52
CA GLU A 16 -2.16 20.44 -8.35
C GLU A 16 -3.10 19.25 -8.53
N VAL A 17 -4.31 19.47 -9.06
CA VAL A 17 -5.28 18.40 -9.31
C VAL A 17 -4.72 17.39 -10.33
N SER A 18 -4.14 17.87 -11.44
CA SER A 18 -3.54 17.00 -12.44
C SER A 18 -2.38 16.17 -11.87
N ARG A 19 -1.52 16.80 -11.07
CA ARG A 19 -0.40 16.12 -10.42
C ARG A 19 -0.86 15.08 -9.41
N SER A 20 -1.72 15.47 -8.46
CA SER A 20 -2.27 14.57 -7.44
C SER A 20 -3.01 13.39 -8.07
N PHE A 21 -3.75 13.62 -9.16
CA PHE A 21 -4.41 12.55 -9.91
C PHE A 21 -3.42 11.57 -10.53
N LEU A 22 -2.35 12.08 -11.15
CA LEU A 22 -1.33 11.24 -11.77
C LEU A 22 -0.59 10.40 -10.71
N ASP A 23 -0.20 11.02 -9.59
CA ASP A 23 0.51 10.35 -8.49
C ASP A 23 -0.34 9.24 -7.87
N TYR A 24 -1.62 9.51 -7.61
CA TYR A 24 -2.54 8.48 -7.11
C TYR A 24 -2.76 7.37 -8.13
N SER A 25 -2.99 7.71 -9.40
CA SER A 25 -3.22 6.73 -10.47
C SER A 25 -2.01 5.81 -10.65
N MET A 26 -0.80 6.37 -10.65
CA MET A 26 0.43 5.60 -10.79
C MET A 26 0.63 4.66 -9.58
N SER A 27 0.37 5.15 -8.37
CA SER A 27 0.40 4.33 -7.14
C SER A 27 -0.60 3.17 -7.19
N VAL A 28 -1.81 3.40 -7.69
CA VAL A 28 -2.83 2.36 -7.85
C VAL A 28 -2.37 1.30 -8.85
N ILE A 29 -1.90 1.72 -10.02
CA ILE A 29 -1.52 0.82 -11.12
C ILE A 29 -0.38 -0.09 -10.68
N ILE A 30 0.70 0.50 -10.16
CA ILE A 30 1.95 -0.23 -9.87
C ILE A 30 1.85 -1.03 -8.56
N SER A 31 1.29 -0.42 -7.50
CA SER A 31 1.46 -0.92 -6.14
C SER A 31 0.19 -1.53 -5.54
N ARG A 32 -0.90 -1.66 -6.31
CA ARG A 32 -2.17 -2.15 -5.76
C ARG A 32 -2.97 -3.02 -6.74
N ALA A 33 -3.21 -2.53 -7.94
CA ALA A 33 -4.19 -3.09 -8.85
C ALA A 33 -3.63 -4.25 -9.68
N LEU A 34 -2.47 -4.05 -10.32
CA LEU A 34 -1.87 -5.04 -11.20
C LEU A 34 -0.95 -6.00 -10.45
N PRO A 35 -0.98 -7.31 -10.79
CA PRO A 35 0.00 -8.27 -10.29
C PRO A 35 1.35 -8.11 -10.97
N ASP A 36 2.42 -8.56 -10.32
CA ASP A 36 3.74 -8.66 -10.94
C ASP A 36 3.79 -9.86 -11.90
N ALA A 37 4.42 -9.70 -13.05
CA ALA A 37 4.48 -10.76 -14.08
C ALA A 37 5.31 -11.98 -13.65
N ARG A 38 6.23 -11.82 -12.69
CA ARG A 38 7.15 -12.88 -12.25
C ARG A 38 6.45 -13.93 -11.39
N ASP A 39 5.57 -13.49 -10.50
CA ASP A 39 4.89 -14.35 -9.52
C ASP A 39 3.36 -14.35 -9.67
N GLY A 40 2.79 -13.43 -10.45
CA GLY A 40 1.34 -13.25 -10.59
C GLY A 40 0.66 -12.68 -9.34
N LEU A 41 1.43 -12.23 -8.33
CA LEU A 41 0.90 -11.82 -7.04
C LEU A 41 0.74 -10.30 -6.95
N LYS A 42 -0.38 -9.89 -6.34
CA LYS A 42 -0.57 -8.51 -5.90
C LYS A 42 0.24 -8.23 -4.62
N PRO A 43 0.62 -6.96 -4.35
CA PRO A 43 1.41 -6.63 -3.15
C PRO A 43 0.78 -7.02 -1.81
N SER A 44 -0.56 -7.10 -1.71
CA SER A 44 -1.24 -7.59 -0.49
C SER A 44 -1.02 -9.09 -0.28
N GLN A 45 -1.19 -9.89 -1.33
CA GLN A 45 -1.02 -11.35 -1.27
C GLN A 45 0.42 -11.73 -0.92
N ARG A 46 1.39 -11.05 -1.53
CA ARG A 46 2.81 -11.25 -1.23
C ARG A 46 3.13 -11.01 0.24
N ARG A 47 2.59 -9.93 0.83
CA ARG A 47 2.75 -9.63 2.26
C ARG A 47 2.13 -10.69 3.17
N ILE A 48 0.93 -11.19 2.84
CA ILE A 48 0.28 -12.25 3.61
C ILE A 48 1.12 -13.53 3.60
N LEU A 49 1.58 -13.97 2.43
CA LEU A 49 2.40 -15.18 2.31
C LEU A 49 3.74 -15.04 3.03
N TYR A 50 4.34 -13.84 2.97
CA TYR A 50 5.57 -13.53 3.69
C TYR A 50 5.36 -13.57 5.22
N ALA A 51 4.30 -12.92 5.74
CA ALA A 51 3.97 -12.99 7.17
C ALA A 51 3.68 -14.43 7.64
N MET A 52 2.99 -15.23 6.82
CA MET A 52 2.77 -16.65 7.09
C MET A 52 4.08 -17.44 7.16
N HIS A 53 5.04 -17.12 6.28
CA HIS A 53 6.37 -17.72 6.30
C HIS A 53 7.14 -17.35 7.58
N ASP A 54 7.15 -16.08 7.96
CA ASP A 54 7.81 -15.59 9.19
C ASP A 54 7.20 -16.22 10.46
N LEU A 55 5.89 -16.45 10.47
CA LEU A 55 5.18 -17.17 11.53
C LEU A 55 5.29 -18.71 11.44
N SER A 56 6.07 -19.24 10.50
CA SER A 56 6.27 -20.68 10.27
C SER A 56 4.97 -21.47 10.05
N LEU A 57 3.99 -20.87 9.38
CA LEU A 57 2.69 -21.46 9.07
C LEU A 57 2.75 -22.31 7.80
N PHE A 58 3.44 -23.45 7.91
CA PHE A 58 3.54 -24.43 6.83
C PHE A 58 2.34 -25.38 6.80
N PRO A 59 2.03 -26.02 5.64
CA PRO A 59 0.89 -26.93 5.51
C PRO A 59 0.91 -28.14 6.46
N ASN A 60 2.07 -28.51 7.00
CA ASN A 60 2.23 -29.61 7.95
C ASN A 60 1.98 -29.19 9.42
N ARG A 61 1.69 -27.92 9.71
CA ARG A 61 1.46 -27.38 11.06
C ARG A 61 -0.04 -27.18 11.31
N GLN A 62 -0.40 -27.07 12.59
CA GLN A 62 -1.77 -26.77 12.99
C GLN A 62 -2.16 -25.34 12.59
N HIS A 63 -3.40 -25.19 12.12
CA HIS A 63 -3.96 -23.88 11.77
C HIS A 63 -3.96 -22.90 12.96
N ARG A 64 -3.65 -21.64 12.67
CA ARG A 64 -3.74 -20.51 13.62
C ARG A 64 -4.89 -19.58 13.21
N LYS A 65 -5.36 -18.77 14.15
CA LYS A 65 -6.45 -17.80 13.89
C LYS A 65 -5.98 -16.72 12.92
N CYS A 66 -6.82 -16.38 11.95
CA CYS A 66 -6.54 -15.37 10.93
C CYS A 66 -6.21 -13.99 11.51
N ALA A 67 -6.81 -13.63 12.66
CA ALA A 67 -6.53 -12.37 13.36
C ALA A 67 -5.03 -12.20 13.69
N LYS A 68 -4.30 -13.30 13.93
CA LYS A 68 -2.86 -13.23 14.21
C LYS A 68 -2.03 -12.95 12.94
N ILE A 69 -2.51 -13.38 11.76
CA ILE A 69 -1.82 -13.21 10.47
C ILE A 69 -2.13 -11.83 9.88
N CYS A 70 -3.36 -11.32 10.05
CA CYS A 70 -3.75 -10.01 9.53
C CYS A 70 -3.26 -8.83 10.39
N GLY A 71 -2.90 -9.10 11.66
CA GLY A 71 -2.51 -8.07 12.64
C GLY A 71 -1.01 -7.85 12.78
N ASP A 72 -0.18 -8.80 12.32
CA ASP A 72 1.27 -8.66 12.18
C ASP A 72 1.59 -8.10 10.78
#